data_AF-A0A532ALV6-F1
#
_entry.id   AF-A0A532ALV6-F1
#
_cell.length_a   1.000
_cell.length_b   1.000
_cell.length_c   1.000
_cell.angle_alpha   90.00
_cell.angle_beta   90.00
_cell.angle_gamma   90.00
#
_symmetry.space_group_name_H-M   'P 1'
#
loop_
_entity.id
_entity.type
_entity.pdbx_description
1 polymer ?
#
loop_
_entity_poly.entity_id
_entity_poly.type
_entity_poly.pdbx_seq_one_letter_code
_entity_poly.pdbx_strand_id
1 'polypeptide(L)'
;MIFALYRLGYHSRLTVHGLRGTFSTIANETGLWSADSIEWALAHSTGNKVRSSYNHAAYLDERRRLMAWWSDYLTAKNPNDLSALLD
;
A
#
# COMPACT_ATOMS: atom_id res chain seq x y z
N MET A 1 -0.81 16.28 -1.16
CA MET A 1 -0.58 14.98 -1.81
C MET A 1 -0.81 15.03 -3.32
N ILE A 2 -2.02 15.33 -3.84
CA ILE A 2 -2.25 15.36 -5.29
C ILE A 2 -1.45 16.45 -6.03
N PHE A 3 -1.25 17.61 -5.42
CA PHE A 3 -0.41 18.68 -5.97
C PHE A 3 1.08 18.29 -6.11
N ALA A 4 1.58 17.34 -5.32
CA ALA A 4 2.94 16.83 -5.47
C ALA A 4 3.07 16.01 -6.77
N LEU A 5 2.07 15.17 -7.07
CA LEU A 5 1.99 14.45 -8.34
C LEU A 5 1.90 15.40 -9.54
N TYR A 6 1.19 16.52 -9.38
CA TYR A 6 1.11 17.54 -10.43
C TYR A 6 2.45 18.20 -10.70
N ARG A 7 3.21 18.54 -9.64
CA ARG A 7 4.57 19.09 -9.76
C ARG A 7 5.55 18.11 -10.42
N LEU A 8 5.32 16.80 -10.26
CA LEU A 8 6.08 15.74 -10.92
C LEU A 8 5.65 15.48 -12.38
N GLY A 9 4.70 16.25 -12.93
CA GLY A 9 4.23 16.13 -14.31
C GLY A 9 3.15 15.07 -14.55
N TYR A 10 2.52 14.56 -13.48
CA TYR A 10 1.46 13.56 -13.58
C TYR A 10 0.02 14.13 -13.56
N HIS A 11 -0.12 15.44 -13.79
CA HIS A 11 -1.44 16.07 -13.88
C HIS A 11 -2.32 15.38 -14.94
N SER A 12 -3.55 15.03 -14.56
CA SER A 12 -4.51 14.27 -15.39
C SER A 12 -4.04 12.88 -15.86
N ARG A 13 -2.90 12.38 -15.38
CA ARG A 13 -2.35 11.07 -15.75
C ARG A 13 -2.35 10.08 -14.60
N LEU A 14 -2.21 10.58 -13.37
CA LEU A 14 -2.18 9.78 -12.16
C LEU A 14 -3.05 10.43 -11.09
N THR A 15 -3.85 9.61 -10.42
CA THR A 15 -4.65 10.04 -9.26
C THR A 15 -4.26 9.24 -8.04
N VAL A 16 -4.54 9.82 -6.87
CA VAL A 16 -4.37 9.13 -5.57
C VAL A 16 -5.21 7.85 -5.53
N HIS A 17 -6.44 7.91 -6.06
CA HIS A 17 -7.31 6.75 -6.12
C HIS A 17 -6.73 5.65 -7.02
N GLY A 18 -6.19 6.02 -8.19
CA GLY A 18 -5.51 5.08 -9.09
C GLY A 18 -4.34 4.38 -8.41
N LEU A 19 -3.50 5.10 -7.66
CA LEU A 19 -2.40 4.51 -6.89
C LEU A 19 -2.88 3.48 -5.86
N ARG A 20 -3.99 3.78 -5.15
CA ARG A 20 -4.61 2.85 -4.20
C ARG A 20 -5.15 1.60 -4.88
N GLY A 21 -5.79 1.77 -6.04
CA GLY A 21 -6.27 0.66 -6.86
C GLY A 21 -5.13 -0.25 -7.31
N THR A 22 -4.05 0.32 -7.85
CA THR A 22 -2.86 -0.43 -8.26
C THR A 22 -2.26 -1.25 -7.12
N PHE A 23 -2.09 -0.63 -5.94
CA PHE A 23 -1.62 -1.36 -4.76
C PHE A 23 -2.57 -2.52 -4.39
N SER A 24 -3.88 -2.24 -4.32
CA SER A 24 -4.88 -3.26 -3.94
C SER A 24 -4.86 -4.45 -4.90
N THR A 25 -4.90 -4.19 -6.21
CA THR A 25 -4.88 -5.24 -7.23
C THR A 25 -3.63 -6.12 -7.09
N ILE A 26 -2.44 -5.51 -7.10
CA ILE A 26 -1.19 -6.25 -7.06
C ILE A 26 -1.05 -7.04 -5.76
N ALA A 27 -1.38 -6.45 -4.61
CA ALA A 27 -1.31 -7.12 -3.33
C ALA A 27 -2.26 -8.34 -3.27
N ASN A 28 -3.49 -8.21 -3.76
CA ASN A 28 -4.46 -9.30 -3.79
C ASN A 28 -4.05 -10.41 -4.77
N GLU A 29 -3.52 -10.06 -5.95
CA GLU A 29 -3.09 -11.03 -6.97
C GLU A 29 -1.96 -11.94 -6.50
N THR A 30 -1.14 -11.50 -5.53
CA THR A 30 -0.07 -12.33 -4.98
C THR A 30 -0.57 -13.51 -4.15
N GLY A 31 -1.77 -13.40 -3.57
CA GLY A 31 -2.29 -14.38 -2.60
C GLY A 31 -1.48 -14.48 -1.29
N LEU A 32 -0.51 -13.58 -1.05
CA LEU A 32 0.39 -13.64 0.11
C LEU A 32 -0.18 -13.00 1.38
N TRP A 33 -1.25 -12.20 1.24
CA TRP A 33 -1.76 -11.33 2.30
C TRP A 33 -3.26 -11.53 2.49
N SER A 34 -3.74 -11.34 3.71
CA SER A 34 -5.18 -11.28 3.97
C SER A 34 -5.80 -10.04 3.32
N ALA A 35 -6.97 -10.21 2.71
CA ALA A 35 -7.74 -9.09 2.13
C ALA A 35 -8.04 -8.01 3.18
N ASP A 36 -8.34 -8.41 4.42
CA ASP A 36 -8.54 -7.49 5.53
C ASP A 36 -7.29 -6.61 5.75
N SER A 37 -6.09 -7.19 5.79
CA SER A 37 -4.85 -6.41 5.97
C SER A 37 -4.57 -5.43 4.83
N ILE A 38 -4.92 -5.79 3.60
CA ILE A 38 -4.82 -4.90 2.43
C ILE A 38 -5.79 -3.71 2.57
N GLU A 39 -7.06 -3.98 2.90
CA GLU A 39 -8.08 -2.95 3.10
C GLU A 39 -7.74 -2.02 4.28
N TRP A 40 -7.20 -2.57 5.36
CA TRP A 40 -6.71 -1.79 6.49
C TRP A 40 -5.48 -0.94 6.14
N ALA A 41 -4.58 -1.40 5.27
CA ALA A 41 -3.47 -0.59 4.76
C ALA A 41 -3.96 0.59 3.92
N LEU A 42 -5.10 0.43 3.23
CA LEU A 42 -5.78 1.48 2.48
C LEU A 42 -6.63 2.43 3.34
N ALA A 43 -6.70 2.18 4.65
CA ALA A 43 -7.58 2.86 5.59
C ALA A 43 -9.07 2.80 5.19
N HIS A 44 -9.48 1.72 4.53
CA HIS A 44 -10.87 1.46 4.23
C HIS A 44 -11.59 0.95 5.48
N SER A 45 -12.80 1.45 5.72
CA SER A 45 -13.64 0.97 6.81
C SER A 45 -14.35 -0.31 6.35
N THR A 46 -13.88 -1.47 6.80
CA THR A 46 -14.62 -2.73 6.61
C THR A 46 -15.93 -2.63 7.40
N GLY A 47 -17.08 -2.78 6.74
CA GLY A 47 -18.42 -2.41 7.25
C GLY A 47 -18.89 -3.05 8.56
N ASN A 48 -18.10 -3.92 9.21
CA ASN A 48 -18.44 -4.53 10.48
C ASN A 48 -17.65 -3.91 11.64
N LYS A 49 -18.21 -2.85 12.24
CA LYS A 49 -17.61 -2.11 13.37
C LYS A 49 -17.21 -3.01 14.55
N VAL A 50 -17.91 -4.13 14.77
CA VAL A 50 -17.60 -5.09 15.83
C VAL A 50 -16.29 -5.84 15.53
N ARG A 51 -16.06 -6.23 14.27
CA ARG A 51 -14.82 -6.90 13.84
C ARG A 51 -13.63 -5.94 13.85
N SER A 52 -13.89 -4.66 13.61
CA SER A 52 -12.86 -3.61 13.54
C SER A 52 -12.17 -3.34 14.88
N SER A 53 -12.89 -3.37 16.00
CA SER A 53 -12.33 -3.08 17.33
C SER A 53 -11.45 -4.20 17.89
N TYR A 54 -11.77 -5.46 17.62
CA TYR A 54 -10.96 -6.61 18.09
C TYR A 54 -9.77 -6.92 17.17
N ASN A 55 -9.86 -6.57 15.88
CA ASN A 55 -8.82 -6.92 14.90
C ASN A 55 -7.72 -5.86 14.72
N HIS A 56 -7.80 -4.70 15.39
CA HIS A 56 -6.86 -3.62 15.15
C HIS A 56 -5.41 -3.98 15.50
N ALA A 57 -5.21 -4.78 16.56
CA ALA A 57 -3.92 -5.34 16.92
C ALA A 57 -3.50 -6.52 16.03
N ALA A 58 -4.45 -7.36 15.59
CA ALA A 58 -4.18 -8.59 14.85
C ALA A 58 -3.53 -8.35 13.47
N TYR A 59 -3.90 -7.24 12.81
CA TYR A 59 -3.40 -6.96 11.46
C TYR A 59 -2.17 -6.03 11.43
N LEU A 60 -1.72 -5.50 12.57
CA LEU A 60 -0.62 -4.52 12.56
C LEU A 60 0.70 -5.14 12.07
N ASP A 61 1.01 -6.36 12.53
CA ASP A 61 2.23 -7.07 12.14
C ASP A 61 2.20 -7.48 10.67
N GLU A 62 1.05 -7.99 10.20
CA GLU A 62 0.87 -8.34 8.79
C GLU A 62 0.96 -7.09 7.90
N ARG A 63 0.35 -5.97 8.31
CA ARG A 63 0.45 -4.69 7.59
C ARG A 63 1.88 -4.16 7.50
N ARG A 64 2.70 -4.30 8.55
CA ARG A 64 4.12 -3.91 8.47
C ARG A 64 4.85 -4.75 7.42
N ARG A 65 4.66 -6.07 7.43
CA ARG A 65 5.26 -6.97 6.44
C ARG A 65 4.77 -6.68 5.02
N LEU A 66 3.48 -6.42 4.86
CA LEU A 66 2.86 -6.02 3.59
C LEU A 66 3.47 -4.73 3.04
N MET A 67 3.68 -3.71 3.89
CA MET A 67 4.30 -2.46 3.46
C MET A 67 5.80 -2.59 3.15
N ALA A 68 6.53 -3.42 3.90
CA ALA A 68 7.93 -3.74 3.59
C ALA A 68 8.03 -4.46 2.24
N TRP A 69 7.22 -5.50 2.04
CA TRP A 69 7.14 -6.20 0.76
C TRP A 69 6.75 -5.28 -0.40
N TRP A 70 5.81 -4.35 -0.17
CA TRP A 70 5.42 -3.40 -1.20
C TRP A 70 6.56 -2.45 -1.58
N SER A 71 7.36 -2.02 -0.60
CA SER A 71 8.59 -1.27 -0.85
C SER A 71 9.55 -2.07 -1.73
N ASP A 72 9.83 -3.32 -1.34
CA ASP A 72 10.73 -4.21 -2.08
C ASP A 72 10.23 -4.49 -3.50
N TYR A 73 8.91 -4.66 -3.68
CA TYR A 73 8.30 -4.86 -4.99
C TYR A 73 8.54 -3.66 -5.93
N LEU A 74 8.44 -2.44 -5.41
CA LEU A 74 8.67 -1.22 -6.17
C LEU A 74 10.14 -0.99 -6.49
N THR A 75 11.05 -1.32 -5.57
CA THR A 75 12.50 -1.09 -5.73
C THR A 75 13.19 -2.19 -6.52
N ALA A 76 12.70 -3.44 -6.47
CA ALA A 76 13.26 -4.57 -7.22
C ALA A 76 13.25 -4.35 -8.75
N LYS A 77 12.45 -3.41 -9.26
CA LYS A 77 12.39 -3.05 -10.69
C LYS A 77 13.21 -1.80 -11.04
N ASN A 78 13.93 -1.19 -10.10
CA ASN A 78 14.68 0.03 -10.31
C ASN A 78 16.20 -0.26 -10.38
N PRO A 79 16.89 0.04 -11.49
CA PRO A 79 18.34 -0.17 -11.63
C PRO A 79 19.22 0.80 -10.81
N ASN A 80 18.65 1.85 -10.21
CA ASN A 80 19.34 2.80 -9.33
C ASN A 80 18.86 2.62 -7.88
N ASP A 81 19.24 1.49 -7.29
CA ASP A 81 18.89 1.11 -5.91
C ASP A 81 19.15 2.23 -4.89
N LEU A 82 18.11 2.61 -4.14
CA LEU A 82 18.10 3.69 -3.14
C LEU A 82 18.38 3.16 -1.72
N SER A 83 18.64 1.86 -1.57
CA SER A 83 19.12 1.26 -0.31
C SER A 83 20.34 2.02 0.25
N ALA A 84 21.20 2.55 -0.62
CA ALA A 84 22.36 3.38 -0.28
C ALA A 84 22.04 4.76 0.33
N LEU A 85 20.76 5.18 0.39
CA LEU A 85 20.33 6.44 1.01
C LEU A 85 19.66 6.24 2.38
N LEU A 86 19.51 4.99 2.83
CA LEU A 86 18.85 4.64 4.08
C LEU A 86 19.80 4.02 5.13
N ASP A 87 21.11 4.01 4.86
CA ASP A 87 22.19 3.77 5.83
C ASP A 87 22.68 5.10 6.46
#